data_AF-A0A8H4YFI8-F1
#
_entry.id   AF-A0A8H4YFI8-F1
#
_cell.length_a   1.000
_cell.length_b   1.000
_cell.length_c   1.000
_cell.angle_alpha   90.00
_cell.angle_beta   90.00
_cell.angle_gamma   90.00
#
_symmetry.space_group_name_H-M   'P 1'
#
loop_
_entity.id
_entity.type
_entity.pdbx_description
1 polymer ?
#
loop_
_entity_poly.entity_id
_entity_poly.type
_entity_poly.pdbx_seq_one_letter_code
_entity_poly.pdbx_strand_id
1 'polypeptide(L)'
;MSPWSASLLQMHAKSTTDLLADEAADKFEPTFIVKSDAPLQTFDAIFEIKSKDIAKSNSSTDCRGPAWDFSLEAHKVLTKAYGPRAHLVHFQLPTRAGWSLGSAPTSNSGKLQFGVMFEFAQMSRQMEHGPAAEEQKEAAKFRQFWGEKAELRRFKDGSILECVEWSSKVPFQICGEIAAHTLKRHLKVASEDIIAFGAGFSNIVTFSHMDKEAFDTARRAFQTLEYDIRNLEELPLQIRQLSPVSPAARYASVDAPSPGFHTGTIEPIDVNLYFEASNRWPENLVAIQETKIEFLLDFDRRLT
;
A
#
# COMPACT_ATOMS: atom_id res chain seq x y z
N MET A 1 25.84 10.28 12.80
CA MET A 1 24.49 9.74 12.52
C MET A 1 24.25 9.77 11.03
N SER A 2 23.52 8.78 10.48
CA SER A 2 23.15 8.79 9.06
C SER A 2 21.94 9.71 8.84
N PRO A 3 21.74 10.24 7.61
CA PRO A 3 20.53 10.97 7.27
C PRO A 3 19.25 10.16 7.56
N TRP A 4 19.22 8.88 7.16
CA TRP A 4 18.04 8.02 7.37
C TRP A 4 17.76 7.74 8.84
N SER A 5 18.80 7.54 9.67
CA SER A 5 18.60 7.38 11.12
C SER A 5 18.05 8.64 11.78
N ALA A 6 18.43 9.83 11.28
CA ALA A 6 17.91 11.10 11.80
C ALA A 6 16.43 11.29 11.42
N SER A 7 16.06 10.97 10.18
CA SER A 7 14.65 11.00 9.73
C SER A 7 13.78 9.99 10.47
N LEU A 8 14.28 8.77 10.73
CA LEU A 8 13.58 7.79 11.54
C LEU A 8 13.36 8.29 12.97
N LEU A 9 14.39 8.85 13.61
CA LEU A 9 14.29 9.43 14.95
C LEU A 9 13.27 10.57 15.00
N GLN A 10 13.25 11.43 13.96
CA GLN A 10 12.28 12.51 13.86
C GLN A 10 10.84 11.98 13.79
N MET A 11 10.60 10.91 13.02
CA MET A 11 9.27 10.29 12.95
C MET A 11 8.87 9.65 14.28
N HIS A 12 9.77 8.93 14.95
CA HIS A 12 9.49 8.40 16.28
C HIS A 12 9.20 9.51 17.28
N ALA A 13 9.99 10.58 17.30
CA ALA A 13 9.75 11.72 18.18
C ALA A 13 8.38 12.37 17.94
N LYS A 14 7.98 12.51 16.66
CA LYS A 14 6.64 13.00 16.30
C LYS A 14 5.55 12.06 16.82
N SER A 15 5.66 10.75 16.52
CA SER A 15 4.70 9.75 16.99
C SER A 15 4.57 9.71 18.52
N THR A 16 5.68 9.82 19.24
CA THR A 16 5.67 9.88 20.71
C THR A 16 5.04 11.18 21.20
N THR A 17 5.29 12.31 20.53
CA THR A 17 4.65 13.59 20.89
C THR A 17 3.14 13.52 20.71
N ASP A 18 2.68 12.95 19.60
CA ASP A 18 1.26 12.76 19.31
C ASP A 18 0.60 11.82 20.34
N LEU A 19 1.28 10.73 20.73
CA LEU A 19 0.82 9.81 21.78
C LEU A 19 0.77 10.49 23.16
N LEU A 20 1.78 11.30 23.49
CA LEU A 20 1.81 12.01 24.78
C LEU A 20 0.74 13.11 24.86
N ALA A 21 0.27 13.63 23.73
CA ALA A 21 -0.82 14.61 23.67
C ALA A 21 -2.21 13.98 23.92
N ASP A 22 -2.40 12.69 23.70
CA ASP A 22 -3.68 12.01 23.91
C ASP A 22 -3.95 11.76 25.41
N GLU A 23 -4.90 12.45 26.03
CA GLU A 23 -5.19 12.31 27.46
C GLU A 23 -5.89 10.99 27.83
N ALA A 24 -6.51 10.30 26.88
CA ALA A 24 -7.36 9.14 27.16
C ALA A 24 -6.60 7.80 27.16
N ALA A 25 -5.46 7.73 26.46
CA ALA A 25 -4.69 6.50 26.29
C ALA A 25 -3.62 6.29 27.39
N ASP A 26 -3.33 5.03 27.72
CA ASP A 26 -2.13 4.70 28.48
C ASP A 26 -0.88 4.85 27.59
N LYS A 27 0.05 5.68 28.04
CA LYS A 27 1.23 6.12 27.29
C LYS A 27 2.48 5.34 27.66
N PHE A 28 2.52 4.75 28.86
CA PHE A 28 3.78 4.27 29.41
C PHE A 28 4.26 3.01 28.70
N GLU A 29 3.37 2.03 28.55
CA GLU A 29 3.71 0.75 27.92
C GLU A 29 4.11 0.92 26.45
N PRO A 30 3.36 1.62 25.59
CA PRO A 30 3.73 1.80 24.18
C PRO A 30 5.02 2.64 23.99
N THR A 31 5.35 3.52 24.94
CA THR A 31 6.53 4.40 24.81
C THR A 31 7.81 3.75 25.32
N PHE A 32 7.75 2.97 26.42
CA PHE A 32 8.94 2.54 27.14
C PHE A 32 9.13 1.02 27.23
N ILE A 33 8.08 0.23 27.06
CA ILE A 33 8.14 -1.23 27.25
C ILE A 33 8.14 -1.97 25.93
N VAL A 34 7.28 -1.56 24.99
CA VAL A 34 7.17 -2.20 23.68
C VAL A 34 8.45 -1.94 22.87
N LYS A 35 9.09 -3.03 22.42
CA LYS A 35 10.28 -2.94 21.57
C LYS A 35 9.88 -2.52 20.16
N SER A 36 10.37 -1.38 19.71
CA SER A 36 10.22 -0.89 18.33
C SER A 36 11.31 -1.37 17.37
N ASP A 37 12.28 -2.17 17.86
CA ASP A 37 13.43 -2.63 17.09
C ASP A 37 13.14 -3.84 16.19
N ALA A 38 11.88 -4.15 15.89
CA ALA A 38 11.48 -5.25 15.02
C ALA A 38 11.27 -4.75 13.58
N PRO A 39 12.20 -4.99 12.62
CA PRO A 39 12.16 -4.34 11.32
C PRO A 39 10.87 -4.60 10.53
N LEU A 40 10.31 -5.82 10.63
CA LEU A 40 9.07 -6.22 9.94
C LEU A 40 7.81 -5.54 10.50
N GLN A 41 7.89 -4.93 11.69
CA GLN A 41 6.81 -4.18 12.31
C GLN A 41 7.00 -2.67 12.13
N THR A 42 8.24 -2.22 11.92
CA THR A 42 8.59 -0.80 11.76
C THR A 42 8.52 -0.33 10.31
N PHE A 43 8.86 -1.20 9.36
CA PHE A 43 8.89 -0.89 7.93
C PHE A 43 7.84 -1.68 7.17
N ASP A 44 7.21 -1.05 6.17
CA ASP A 44 6.19 -1.68 5.33
C ASP A 44 6.80 -2.72 4.37
N ALA A 45 8.04 -2.48 3.94
CA ALA A 45 8.80 -3.44 3.15
C ALA A 45 10.26 -3.49 3.56
N ILE A 46 10.85 -4.67 3.46
CA ILE A 46 12.27 -4.91 3.68
C ILE A 46 12.85 -5.60 2.46
N PHE A 47 14.03 -5.14 2.06
CA PHE A 47 14.80 -5.70 0.97
C PHE A 47 16.21 -6.05 1.45
N GLU A 48 16.70 -7.23 1.08
CA GLU A 48 18.09 -7.64 1.25
C GLU A 48 18.84 -7.49 -0.07
N ILE A 49 19.97 -6.80 -0.03
CA ILE A 49 20.93 -6.65 -1.12
C ILE A 49 22.11 -7.58 -0.85
N LYS A 50 22.40 -8.48 -1.78
CA LYS A 50 23.57 -9.36 -1.78
C LYS A 50 24.57 -8.89 -2.82
N SER A 51 25.56 -8.10 -2.44
CA SER A 51 26.58 -7.66 -3.39
C SER A 51 27.98 -7.76 -2.83
N LYS A 52 28.89 -8.28 -3.64
CA LYS A 52 30.33 -8.30 -3.34
C LYS A 52 30.92 -6.89 -3.26
N ASP A 53 30.29 -5.91 -3.93
CA ASP A 53 30.75 -4.53 -3.94
C ASP A 53 30.51 -3.81 -2.60
N ILE A 54 29.60 -4.32 -1.75
CA ILE A 54 29.40 -3.82 -0.37
C ILE A 54 30.67 -4.01 0.48
N ALA A 55 31.45 -5.06 0.18
CA ALA A 55 32.68 -5.38 0.89
C ALA A 55 33.93 -4.76 0.23
N LYS A 56 33.83 -4.24 -1.00
CA LYS A 56 34.97 -3.63 -1.69
C LYS A 56 35.20 -2.22 -1.14
N SER A 57 36.42 -1.96 -0.65
CA SER A 57 36.80 -0.64 -0.14
C SER A 57 36.65 0.41 -1.24
N ASN A 58 35.78 1.39 -1.02
CA ASN A 58 35.82 2.62 -1.80
C ASN A 58 37.06 3.43 -1.41
N SER A 59 37.60 4.18 -2.37
CA SER A 59 38.74 5.10 -2.25
C SER A 59 38.46 6.34 -1.36
N SER A 60 37.44 6.28 -0.52
CA SER A 60 36.98 7.36 0.34
C SER A 60 37.95 7.52 1.51
N THR A 61 38.50 8.72 1.67
CA THR A 61 39.41 9.08 2.77
C THR A 61 38.70 9.19 4.13
N ASP A 62 37.37 9.09 4.15
CA ASP A 62 36.55 9.42 5.33
C ASP A 62 36.49 8.31 6.39
N CYS A 63 37.16 7.17 6.20
CA CYS A 63 37.26 6.05 7.16
C CYS A 63 35.92 5.46 7.64
N ARG A 64 34.78 5.78 7.00
CA ARG A 64 33.43 5.33 7.40
C ARG A 64 33.16 3.85 7.08
N GLY A 65 33.97 3.28 6.20
CA GLY A 65 33.89 1.90 5.76
C GLY A 65 33.00 1.70 4.53
N PRO A 66 33.26 0.65 3.73
CA PRO A 66 32.64 0.47 2.41
C PRO A 66 31.13 0.27 2.46
N ALA A 67 30.64 -0.46 3.46
CA ALA A 67 29.20 -0.68 3.63
C ALA A 67 28.45 0.63 3.91
N TRP A 68 29.07 1.57 4.63
CA TRP A 68 28.49 2.89 4.89
C TRP A 68 28.39 3.71 3.60
N ASP A 69 29.49 3.81 2.85
CA ASP A 69 29.52 4.60 1.62
C ASP A 69 28.57 4.04 0.57
N PHE A 70 28.52 2.71 0.43
CA PHE A 70 27.53 2.04 -0.42
C PHE A 70 26.10 2.36 0.03
N SER A 71 25.80 2.24 1.33
CA SER A 71 24.46 2.55 1.85
C SER A 71 24.07 4.02 1.66
N LEU A 72 25.03 4.94 1.73
CA LEU A 72 24.77 6.37 1.52
C LEU A 72 24.42 6.68 0.07
N GLU A 73 25.16 6.11 -0.89
CA GLU A 73 24.83 6.26 -2.32
C GLU A 73 23.53 5.55 -2.67
N ALA A 74 23.30 4.35 -2.16
CA ALA A 74 22.04 3.63 -2.32
C ALA A 74 20.85 4.39 -1.74
N HIS A 75 21.00 5.00 -0.56
CA HIS A 75 19.98 5.85 0.03
C HIS A 75 19.64 7.03 -0.87
N LYS A 76 20.63 7.79 -1.36
CA LYS A 76 20.38 8.93 -2.27
C LYS A 76 19.63 8.50 -3.53
N VAL A 77 20.03 7.38 -4.14
CA VAL A 77 19.41 6.84 -5.35
C VAL A 77 17.98 6.39 -5.07
N LEU A 78 17.75 5.60 -4.02
CA LEU A 78 16.44 5.07 -3.69
C LEU A 78 15.46 6.17 -3.23
N THR A 79 15.89 7.12 -2.41
CA THR A 79 15.05 8.26 -2.02
C THR A 79 14.61 9.06 -3.25
N LYS A 80 15.52 9.29 -4.21
CA LYS A 80 15.18 9.95 -5.47
C LYS A 80 14.26 9.11 -6.34
N ALA A 81 14.46 7.79 -6.39
CA ALA A 81 13.67 6.88 -7.21
C ALA A 81 12.23 6.72 -6.71
N TYR A 82 12.05 6.55 -5.38
CA TYR A 82 10.73 6.43 -4.79
C TYR A 82 10.00 7.77 -4.73
N GLY A 83 10.72 8.88 -4.57
CA GLY A 83 10.14 10.22 -4.54
C GLY A 83 8.95 10.30 -3.57
N PRO A 84 7.74 10.67 -4.03
CA PRO A 84 6.56 10.79 -3.16
C PRO A 84 6.00 9.43 -2.68
N ARG A 85 6.46 8.29 -3.22
CA ARG A 85 5.98 6.97 -2.79
C ARG A 85 6.50 6.54 -1.43
N ALA A 86 7.64 7.08 -0.98
CA ALA A 86 8.26 6.67 0.27
C ALA A 86 8.40 7.85 1.22
N HIS A 87 7.97 7.67 2.47
CA HIS A 87 8.23 8.61 3.55
C HIS A 87 9.66 8.46 4.08
N LEU A 88 10.16 7.22 4.15
CA LEU A 88 11.50 6.92 4.66
C LEU A 88 12.10 5.72 3.93
N VAL A 89 13.39 5.82 3.64
CA VAL A 89 14.24 4.68 3.25
C VAL A 89 15.31 4.55 4.33
N HIS A 90 15.36 3.42 5.03
CA HIS A 90 16.27 3.20 6.15
C HIS A 90 17.19 2.02 5.89
N PHE A 91 18.50 2.25 5.95
CA PHE A 91 19.50 1.20 5.83
C PHE A 91 19.91 0.66 7.19
N GLN A 92 19.82 -0.66 7.34
CA GLN A 92 20.40 -1.38 8.46
C GLN A 92 21.77 -1.90 8.08
N LEU A 93 22.80 -1.34 8.72
CA LEU A 93 24.17 -1.77 8.49
C LEU A 93 24.43 -3.14 9.10
N PRO A 94 25.34 -3.93 8.52
CA PRO A 94 25.71 -5.22 9.08
C PRO A 94 26.29 -5.05 10.49
N THR A 95 25.72 -5.74 11.47
CA THR A 95 26.29 -5.81 12.81
C THR A 95 27.63 -6.54 12.74
N ARG A 96 28.68 -5.91 13.26
CA ARG A 96 30.00 -6.57 13.37
C ARG A 96 29.98 -7.47 14.59
N ALA A 97 30.25 -8.75 14.38
CA ALA A 97 30.51 -9.66 15.49
C ALA A 97 31.81 -9.26 16.19
N GLY A 98 31.87 -9.41 17.52
CA GLY A 98 33.13 -9.30 18.25
C GLY A 98 34.15 -10.30 17.70
N TRP A 99 35.42 -9.88 17.60
CA TRP A 99 36.52 -10.74 17.20
C TRP A 99 37.55 -10.84 18.33
N SER A 100 38.33 -11.93 18.33
CA SER A 100 39.41 -12.11 19.31
C SER A 100 40.55 -11.12 19.03
N LEU A 101 41.20 -10.62 20.07
CA LEU A 101 42.32 -9.67 19.96
C LEU A 101 43.49 -10.21 19.12
N GLY A 102 43.66 -11.53 19.03
CA GLY A 102 44.67 -12.19 18.21
C GLY A 102 44.23 -12.49 16.76
N SER A 103 43.01 -12.15 16.39
CA SER A 103 42.43 -12.45 15.07
C SER A 103 42.15 -11.19 14.26
N ALA A 104 42.27 -11.30 12.94
CA ALA A 104 41.80 -10.25 12.05
C ALA A 104 40.26 -10.08 12.18
N PRO A 105 39.73 -8.87 11.96
CA PRO A 105 38.28 -8.63 12.00
C PRO A 105 37.56 -9.53 10.99
N THR A 106 36.36 -9.98 11.37
CA THR A 106 35.52 -10.80 10.51
C THR A 106 35.13 -10.02 9.25
N SER A 107 35.30 -10.65 8.08
CA SER A 107 34.90 -10.04 6.81
C SER A 107 33.39 -9.79 6.80
N ASN A 108 32.98 -8.60 6.35
CA ASN A 108 31.57 -8.29 6.16
C ASN A 108 30.92 -9.32 5.22
N SER A 109 29.71 -9.77 5.56
CA SER A 109 28.98 -10.83 4.86
C SER A 109 28.51 -10.46 3.44
N GLY A 110 28.80 -9.24 2.95
CA GLY A 110 28.34 -8.75 1.66
C GLY A 110 26.82 -8.61 1.55
N LYS A 111 26.11 -8.63 2.69
CA LYS A 111 24.66 -8.46 2.79
C LYS A 111 24.35 -7.11 3.40
N LEU A 112 23.38 -6.41 2.86
CA LEU A 112 22.87 -5.16 3.39
C LEU A 112 21.35 -5.18 3.32
N GLN A 113 20.68 -4.70 4.37
CA GLN A 113 19.23 -4.64 4.39
C GLN A 113 18.78 -3.19 4.41
N PHE A 114 17.68 -2.92 3.70
CA PHE A 114 17.00 -1.64 3.80
C PHE A 114 15.50 -1.85 3.96
N GLY A 115 14.91 -1.07 4.85
CA GLY A 115 13.48 -0.95 5.06
C GLY A 115 12.94 0.30 4.39
N VAL A 116 11.68 0.25 3.96
CA VAL A 116 10.98 1.39 3.36
C VAL A 116 9.64 1.57 4.06
N MET A 117 9.32 2.81 4.41
CA MET A 117 7.97 3.23 4.83
C MET A 117 7.32 3.95 3.65
N PHE A 118 6.21 3.44 3.16
CA PHE A 118 5.53 3.93 1.97
C PHE A 118 4.38 4.87 2.29
N GLU A 119 4.10 5.76 1.34
CA GLU A 119 2.81 6.43 1.24
C GLU A 119 1.87 5.50 0.47
N PHE A 120 0.98 4.82 1.19
CA PHE A 120 0.09 3.78 0.62
C PHE A 120 -0.74 4.30 -0.55
N ALA A 121 -1.16 5.56 -0.51
CA ALA A 121 -1.94 6.17 -1.59
C ALA A 121 -1.17 6.27 -2.92
N GLN A 122 0.16 6.36 -2.85
CA GLN A 122 1.04 6.50 -4.03
C GLN A 122 1.68 5.17 -4.45
N MET A 123 1.58 4.11 -3.65
CA MET A 123 2.25 2.84 -3.87
C MET A 123 1.76 2.13 -5.15
N SER A 124 0.47 2.18 -5.45
CA SER A 124 -0.17 1.49 -6.57
C SER A 124 -0.03 2.19 -7.93
N ARG A 125 0.52 3.42 -7.96
CA ARG A 125 0.65 4.21 -9.18
C ARG A 125 1.47 3.43 -10.23
N GLN A 126 0.93 3.28 -11.43
CA GLN A 126 1.55 2.50 -12.50
C GLN A 126 2.67 3.25 -13.24
N MET A 127 2.74 4.57 -13.08
CA MET A 127 3.64 5.42 -13.85
C MET A 127 4.31 6.47 -12.97
N GLU A 128 5.62 6.66 -13.12
CA GLU A 128 6.30 7.85 -12.61
C GLU A 128 6.12 9.00 -13.59
N HIS A 129 5.59 10.12 -13.13
CA HIS A 129 5.55 11.36 -13.90
C HIS A 129 6.81 12.17 -13.59
N GLY A 130 7.55 12.48 -14.64
CA GLY A 130 8.69 13.39 -14.64
C GLY A 130 8.30 14.81 -15.10
N PRO A 131 9.30 15.66 -15.36
CA PRO A 131 9.08 17.02 -15.82
C PRO A 131 8.55 17.07 -17.26
N ALA A 132 8.04 18.23 -17.65
CA ALA A 132 7.59 18.47 -19.03
C ALA A 132 8.76 18.39 -20.03
N ALA A 133 8.47 17.93 -21.24
CA ALA A 133 9.48 17.81 -22.30
C ALA A 133 10.14 19.15 -22.66
N GLU A 134 9.44 20.27 -22.42
CA GLU A 134 9.95 21.63 -22.62
C GLU A 134 11.06 22.00 -21.63
N GLU A 135 11.07 21.40 -20.44
CA GLU A 135 12.08 21.61 -19.41
C GLU A 135 13.33 20.77 -19.68
N GLN A 136 14.05 21.09 -20.76
CA GLN A 136 15.17 20.30 -21.27
C GLN A 136 16.21 19.89 -20.22
N LYS A 137 16.50 20.75 -19.24
CA LYS A 137 17.49 20.47 -18.19
C LYS A 137 17.02 19.39 -17.20
N GLU A 138 15.80 19.52 -16.70
CA GLU A 138 15.25 18.55 -15.75
C GLU A 138 14.85 17.25 -16.45
N ALA A 139 14.34 17.34 -17.68
CA ALA A 139 14.10 16.17 -18.53
C ALA A 139 15.40 15.40 -18.82
N ALA A 140 16.51 16.09 -19.12
CA ALA A 140 17.81 15.43 -19.30
C ALA A 140 18.28 14.72 -18.02
N LYS A 141 18.11 15.33 -16.84
CA LYS A 141 18.43 14.68 -15.55
C LYS A 141 17.55 13.46 -15.30
N PHE A 142 16.26 13.53 -15.66
CA PHE A 142 15.32 12.42 -15.54
C PHE A 142 15.72 11.25 -16.44
N ARG A 143 15.98 11.51 -17.72
CA ARG A 143 16.47 10.51 -18.68
C ARG A 143 17.82 9.94 -18.28
N GLN A 144 18.74 10.74 -17.75
CA GLN A 144 20.02 10.24 -17.27
C GLN A 144 19.82 9.27 -16.09
N PHE A 145 18.94 9.64 -15.15
CA PHE A 145 18.67 8.85 -13.95
C PHE A 145 17.96 7.53 -14.26
N TRP A 146 16.92 7.54 -15.10
CA TRP A 146 16.12 6.34 -15.43
C TRP A 146 16.62 5.59 -16.66
N GLY A 147 17.28 6.26 -17.60
CA GLY A 147 17.86 5.64 -18.80
C GLY A 147 16.82 5.12 -19.76
N GLU A 148 17.00 3.86 -20.16
CA GLU A 148 16.18 3.18 -21.16
C GLU A 148 14.71 3.03 -20.73
N LYS A 149 14.42 3.11 -19.43
CA LYS A 149 13.06 3.09 -18.89
C LYS A 149 12.32 4.44 -19.01
N ALA A 150 13.03 5.54 -19.30
CA ALA A 150 12.40 6.84 -19.50
C ALA A 150 11.82 6.94 -20.91
N GLU A 151 10.53 7.24 -20.99
CA GLU A 151 9.79 7.42 -22.23
C GLU A 151 9.01 8.74 -22.23
N LEU A 152 8.80 9.31 -23.42
CA LEU A 152 7.94 10.47 -23.59
C LEU A 152 6.50 10.01 -23.82
N ARG A 153 5.58 10.45 -22.96
CA ARG A 153 4.15 10.13 -23.09
C ARG A 153 3.32 11.38 -23.21
N ARG A 154 2.40 11.36 -24.18
CA ARG A 154 1.36 12.39 -24.35
C ARG A 154 0.12 11.99 -23.57
N PHE A 155 -0.36 12.87 -22.69
CA PHE A 155 -1.54 12.65 -21.87
C PHE A 155 -2.80 13.25 -22.51
N LYS A 156 -3.98 12.89 -21.97
CA LYS A 156 -5.29 13.31 -22.50
C LYS A 156 -5.51 14.82 -22.41
N ASP A 157 -4.84 15.48 -21.48
CA ASP A 157 -4.78 16.93 -21.31
C ASP A 157 -3.90 17.63 -22.38
N GLY A 158 -3.22 16.86 -23.24
CA GLY A 158 -2.31 17.36 -24.28
C GLY A 158 -0.87 17.58 -23.79
N SER A 159 -0.59 17.38 -22.50
CA SER A 159 0.75 17.53 -21.95
C SER A 159 1.67 16.40 -22.42
N ILE A 160 2.96 16.71 -22.60
CA ILE A 160 4.00 15.75 -22.95
C ILE A 160 5.02 15.74 -21.83
N LEU A 161 5.02 14.66 -21.05
CA LEU A 161 5.91 14.50 -19.89
C LEU A 161 6.87 13.33 -20.14
N GLU A 162 8.05 13.44 -19.54
CA GLU A 162 8.91 12.26 -19.32
C GLU A 162 8.23 11.34 -18.31
N CYS A 163 8.19 10.05 -18.58
CA CYS A 163 7.49 9.06 -17.77
C CYS A 163 8.28 7.76 -17.66
N VAL A 164 7.97 6.97 -16.62
CA VAL A 164 8.43 5.58 -16.49
C VAL A 164 7.23 4.71 -16.16
N GLU A 165 6.91 3.76 -17.03
CA GLU A 165 5.84 2.78 -16.82
C GLU A 165 6.37 1.50 -16.15
N TRP A 166 5.63 1.02 -15.16
CA TRP A 166 5.91 -0.22 -14.43
C TRP A 166 5.07 -1.37 -14.97
N SER A 167 5.65 -2.56 -15.03
CA SER A 167 5.00 -3.74 -15.62
C SER A 167 4.07 -4.46 -14.64
N SER A 168 4.38 -4.39 -13.35
CA SER A 168 3.67 -5.09 -12.29
C SER A 168 2.39 -4.36 -11.89
N LYS A 169 1.30 -5.09 -11.67
CA LYS A 169 0.03 -4.53 -11.19
C LYS A 169 -0.10 -4.51 -9.67
N VAL A 170 0.71 -5.31 -8.98
CA VAL A 170 0.71 -5.43 -7.52
C VAL A 170 1.60 -4.34 -6.92
N PRO A 171 1.10 -3.49 -6.00
CA PRO A 171 1.86 -2.36 -5.46
C PRO A 171 3.23 -2.74 -4.89
N PHE A 172 3.31 -3.84 -4.15
CA PHE A 172 4.56 -4.34 -3.58
C PHE A 172 5.59 -4.73 -4.64
N GLN A 173 5.14 -5.35 -5.74
CA GLN A 173 6.00 -5.74 -6.85
C GLN A 173 6.50 -4.53 -7.64
N ILE A 174 5.68 -3.47 -7.79
CA ILE A 174 6.10 -2.20 -8.40
C ILE A 174 7.26 -1.60 -7.61
N CYS A 175 7.14 -1.53 -6.28
CA CYS A 175 8.21 -1.02 -5.42
C CYS A 175 9.48 -1.87 -5.53
N GLY A 176 9.35 -3.19 -5.62
CA GLY A 176 10.47 -4.09 -5.91
C GLY A 176 11.11 -3.84 -7.28
N GLU A 177 10.31 -3.61 -8.34
CA GLU A 177 10.79 -3.28 -9.69
C GLU A 177 11.58 -1.96 -9.69
N ILE A 178 11.09 -0.93 -8.97
CA ILE A 178 11.77 0.36 -8.79
C ILE A 178 13.15 0.16 -8.15
N ALA A 179 13.20 -0.54 -7.01
CA ALA A 179 14.46 -0.81 -6.32
C ALA A 179 15.43 -1.60 -7.20
N ALA A 180 14.96 -2.68 -7.83
CA ALA A 180 15.79 -3.53 -8.68
C ALA A 180 16.37 -2.78 -9.87
N HIS A 181 15.56 -1.96 -10.55
CA HIS A 181 16.01 -1.19 -11.70
C HIS A 181 17.02 -0.10 -11.30
N THR A 182 16.75 0.64 -10.24
CA THR A 182 17.58 1.78 -9.81
C THR A 182 18.92 1.33 -9.21
N LEU A 183 18.91 0.28 -8.39
CA LEU A 183 20.15 -0.30 -7.83
C LEU A 183 21.00 -0.95 -8.93
N LYS A 184 20.39 -1.61 -9.92
CA LYS A 184 21.11 -2.16 -11.07
C LYS A 184 21.81 -1.07 -11.88
N ARG A 185 21.12 0.03 -12.16
CA ARG A 185 21.64 1.11 -13.00
C ARG A 185 22.76 1.89 -12.32
N HIS A 186 22.57 2.29 -11.07
CA HIS A 186 23.49 3.21 -10.38
C HIS A 186 24.57 2.52 -9.57
N LEU A 187 24.31 1.30 -9.06
CA LEU A 187 25.22 0.56 -8.18
C LEU A 187 25.65 -0.79 -8.74
N LYS A 188 25.24 -1.14 -9.97
CA LYS A 188 25.59 -2.40 -10.66
C LYS A 188 25.19 -3.66 -9.88
N VAL A 189 24.17 -3.55 -9.03
CA VAL A 189 23.60 -4.70 -8.29
C VAL A 189 22.67 -5.47 -9.22
N ALA A 190 22.85 -6.78 -9.37
CA ALA A 190 21.95 -7.57 -10.20
C ALA A 190 20.54 -7.62 -9.58
N SER A 191 19.49 -7.72 -10.41
CA SER A 191 18.12 -7.79 -9.90
C SER A 191 17.87 -9.05 -9.06
N GLU A 192 18.58 -10.14 -9.36
CA GLU A 192 18.58 -11.41 -8.62
C GLU A 192 19.26 -11.32 -7.24
N ASP A 193 20.12 -10.33 -7.05
CA ASP A 193 20.80 -10.06 -5.78
C ASP A 193 19.94 -9.26 -4.79
N ILE A 194 18.74 -8.85 -5.22
CA ILE A 194 17.79 -8.06 -4.43
C ILE A 194 16.61 -8.95 -4.06
N ILE A 195 16.49 -9.24 -2.77
CA ILE A 195 15.47 -10.15 -2.24
C ILE A 195 14.49 -9.33 -1.41
N ALA A 196 13.24 -9.25 -1.86
CA ALA A 196 12.16 -8.66 -1.09
C ALA A 196 11.63 -9.66 -0.05
N PHE A 197 11.64 -9.28 1.22
CA PHE A 197 10.98 -10.08 2.26
C PHE A 197 9.47 -10.01 2.05
N GLY A 198 8.79 -11.16 2.16
CA GLY A 198 7.33 -11.21 1.99
C GLY A 198 6.84 -11.32 0.55
N ALA A 199 7.73 -11.50 -0.45
CA ALA A 199 7.32 -11.72 -1.85
C ALA A 199 6.30 -12.87 -2.01
N GLY A 200 6.36 -13.89 -1.14
CA GLY A 200 5.42 -15.02 -1.13
C GLY A 200 3.99 -14.69 -0.65
N PHE A 201 3.75 -13.56 0.04
CA PHE A 201 2.40 -13.19 0.49
C PHE A 201 1.47 -12.89 -0.69
N SER A 202 2.01 -12.38 -1.80
CA SER A 202 1.24 -12.13 -3.03
C SER A 202 0.63 -13.39 -3.65
N ASN A 203 1.18 -14.58 -3.34
CA ASN A 203 0.61 -15.86 -3.79
C ASN A 203 -0.54 -16.35 -2.90
N ILE A 204 -0.65 -15.81 -1.69
CA ILE A 204 -1.70 -16.16 -0.71
C ILE A 204 -2.86 -15.16 -0.82
N VAL A 205 -2.52 -13.88 -0.99
CA VAL A 205 -3.47 -12.78 -1.05
C VAL A 205 -3.31 -12.10 -2.40
N THR A 206 -4.29 -12.32 -3.28
CA THR A 206 -4.28 -11.88 -4.68
C THR A 206 -4.88 -10.49 -4.88
N PHE A 207 -4.86 -9.63 -3.84
CA PHE A 207 -5.41 -8.28 -3.95
C PHE A 207 -4.64 -7.44 -4.98
N SER A 208 -5.37 -6.94 -5.95
CA SER A 208 -4.92 -6.02 -6.99
C SER A 208 -5.63 -4.68 -6.84
N HIS A 209 -5.04 -3.61 -7.36
CA HIS A 209 -5.70 -2.30 -7.40
C HIS A 209 -7.02 -2.33 -8.19
N MET A 210 -7.17 -3.29 -9.09
CA MET A 210 -8.42 -3.54 -9.84
C MET A 210 -9.57 -3.98 -8.93
N ASP A 211 -9.28 -4.59 -7.79
CA ASP A 211 -10.31 -5.10 -6.89
C ASP A 211 -11.08 -3.97 -6.24
N LYS A 212 -10.42 -2.83 -6.00
CA LYS A 212 -11.09 -1.62 -5.51
C LYS A 212 -12.24 -1.22 -6.44
N GLU A 213 -12.02 -1.26 -7.75
CA GLU A 213 -13.05 -0.91 -8.74
C GLU A 213 -14.23 -1.88 -8.68
N ALA A 214 -13.97 -3.17 -8.42
CA ALA A 214 -15.00 -4.18 -8.22
C ALA A 214 -15.87 -3.87 -6.98
N PHE A 215 -15.24 -3.57 -5.84
CA PHE A 215 -15.94 -3.12 -4.63
C PHE A 215 -16.72 -1.81 -4.82
N ASP A 216 -16.12 -0.82 -5.49
CA ASP A 216 -16.77 0.44 -5.85
C ASP A 216 -17.99 0.20 -6.75
N THR A 217 -17.93 -0.80 -7.64
CA THR A 217 -19.06 -1.19 -8.49
C THR A 217 -20.17 -1.82 -7.68
N ALA A 218 -19.86 -2.75 -6.76
CA ALA A 218 -20.85 -3.33 -5.85
C ALA A 218 -21.54 -2.27 -4.99
N ARG A 219 -20.77 -1.30 -4.47
CA ARG A 219 -21.31 -0.17 -3.70
C ARG A 219 -22.20 0.73 -4.55
N ARG A 220 -21.82 1.02 -5.80
CA ARG A 220 -22.66 1.79 -6.74
C ARG A 220 -23.96 1.05 -7.08
N ALA A 221 -23.90 -0.26 -7.29
CA ALA A 221 -25.10 -1.07 -7.52
C ALA A 221 -26.06 -1.03 -6.32
N PHE A 222 -25.54 -1.06 -5.09
CA PHE A 222 -26.36 -0.87 -3.89
C PHE A 222 -26.98 0.54 -3.84
N GLN A 223 -26.24 1.59 -4.20
CA GLN A 223 -26.79 2.95 -4.24
C GLN A 223 -27.92 3.10 -5.26
N THR A 224 -27.81 2.43 -6.41
CA THR A 224 -28.89 2.37 -7.40
C THR A 224 -30.11 1.65 -6.82
N LEU A 225 -29.94 0.47 -6.22
CA LEU A 225 -31.03 -0.26 -5.56
C LEU A 225 -31.70 0.58 -4.45
N GLU A 226 -30.92 1.27 -3.63
CA GLU A 226 -31.43 2.15 -2.59
C GLU A 226 -32.26 3.29 -3.16
N TYR A 227 -31.81 3.90 -4.26
CA TYR A 227 -32.56 4.93 -4.96
C TYR A 227 -33.88 4.39 -5.52
N ASP A 228 -33.85 3.24 -6.19
CA ASP A 228 -35.03 2.62 -6.80
C ASP A 228 -36.10 2.28 -5.75
N ILE A 229 -35.68 1.65 -4.63
CA ILE A 229 -36.59 1.30 -3.52
C ILE A 229 -37.18 2.56 -2.86
N ARG A 230 -36.40 3.62 -2.70
CA ARG A 230 -36.88 4.89 -2.09
C ARG A 230 -37.86 5.65 -2.99
N ASN A 231 -37.81 5.44 -4.30
CA ASN A 231 -38.72 6.09 -5.25
C ASN A 231 -40.02 5.30 -5.48
N LEU A 232 -40.21 4.17 -4.80
CA LEU A 232 -41.48 3.45 -4.85
C LEU A 232 -42.58 4.32 -4.22
N GLU A 233 -43.49 4.81 -5.06
CA GLU A 233 -44.65 5.59 -4.63
C GLU A 233 -45.69 4.69 -3.94
N GLU A 234 -46.52 5.28 -3.07
CA GLU A 234 -47.68 4.63 -2.44
C GLU A 234 -47.38 3.34 -1.64
N LEU A 235 -46.23 3.29 -0.96
CA LEU A 235 -45.96 2.21 0.00
C LEU A 235 -46.84 2.37 1.26
N PRO A 236 -47.41 1.28 1.80
CA PRO A 236 -48.27 1.34 2.98
C PRO A 236 -47.50 1.75 4.25
N LEU A 237 -46.18 1.58 4.26
CA LEU A 237 -45.30 2.07 5.32
C LEU A 237 -44.00 2.61 4.69
N GLN A 238 -43.60 3.81 5.11
CA GLN A 238 -42.41 4.47 4.60
C GLN A 238 -41.13 3.79 5.07
N ILE A 239 -40.13 3.80 4.21
CA ILE A 239 -38.82 3.19 4.48
C ILE A 239 -37.92 4.23 5.14
N ARG A 240 -37.42 3.91 6.33
CA ARG A 240 -36.53 4.77 7.12
C ARG A 240 -35.07 4.64 6.69
N GLN A 241 -34.60 3.41 6.49
CA GLN A 241 -33.19 3.14 6.23
C GLN A 241 -32.98 1.81 5.51
N LEU A 242 -32.05 1.80 4.55
CA LEU A 242 -31.43 0.58 4.02
C LEU A 242 -29.96 0.58 4.44
N SER A 243 -29.48 -0.53 4.98
CA SER A 243 -28.11 -0.65 5.49
C SER A 243 -27.47 -1.95 4.99
N PRO A 244 -26.45 -1.89 4.10
CA PRO A 244 -25.76 -3.08 3.65
C PRO A 244 -24.89 -3.64 4.77
N VAL A 245 -25.00 -4.94 5.05
CA VAL A 245 -24.25 -5.62 6.12
C VAL A 245 -23.21 -6.59 5.58
N SER A 246 -23.30 -6.96 4.31
CA SER A 246 -22.36 -7.87 3.66
C SER A 246 -20.93 -7.29 3.64
N PRO A 247 -19.89 -8.13 3.85
CA PRO A 247 -18.49 -7.70 3.76
C PRO A 247 -18.12 -7.12 2.39
N ALA A 248 -18.78 -7.57 1.32
CA ALA A 248 -18.58 -7.08 -0.05
C ALA A 248 -18.96 -5.59 -0.22
N ALA A 249 -19.80 -5.03 0.64
CA ALA A 249 -20.18 -3.61 0.59
C ALA A 249 -19.17 -2.67 1.28
N ARG A 250 -18.20 -3.22 2.01
CA ARG A 250 -17.30 -2.47 2.91
C ARG A 250 -15.83 -2.89 2.80
N TYR A 251 -15.40 -3.41 1.65
CA TYR A 251 -14.00 -3.81 1.39
C TYR A 251 -13.45 -4.85 2.37
N ALA A 252 -14.31 -5.73 2.88
CA ALA A 252 -13.94 -6.69 3.92
C ALA A 252 -14.15 -8.15 3.50
N SER A 253 -14.53 -8.42 2.25
CA SER A 253 -14.60 -9.79 1.74
C SER A 253 -13.20 -10.29 1.39
N VAL A 254 -13.01 -11.61 1.46
CA VAL A 254 -11.73 -12.26 1.13
C VAL A 254 -11.42 -12.10 -0.36
N ASP A 255 -12.44 -12.30 -1.19
CA ASP A 255 -12.37 -12.13 -2.64
C ASP A 255 -13.10 -10.86 -3.07
N ALA A 256 -12.63 -10.24 -4.15
CA ALA A 256 -13.29 -9.08 -4.72
C ALA A 256 -14.65 -9.48 -5.33
N PRO A 257 -15.72 -8.67 -5.14
CA PRO A 257 -17.04 -9.00 -5.68
C PRO A 257 -17.00 -8.97 -7.20
N SER A 258 -17.20 -10.13 -7.84
CA SER A 258 -17.23 -10.24 -9.30
C SER A 258 -18.67 -10.28 -9.83
N PRO A 259 -18.95 -9.64 -10.98
CA PRO A 259 -20.26 -9.75 -11.62
C PRO A 259 -20.53 -11.22 -12.02
N GLY A 260 -21.60 -11.82 -11.49
CA GLY A 260 -21.90 -13.25 -11.65
C GLY A 260 -22.34 -13.71 -13.04
N PHE A 261 -21.96 -13.02 -14.12
CA PHE A 261 -22.43 -13.29 -15.48
C PHE A 261 -21.95 -14.65 -16.06
N HIS A 262 -21.04 -15.37 -15.40
CA HIS A 262 -20.41 -16.59 -15.96
C HIS A 262 -19.89 -17.62 -14.93
N THR A 263 -19.99 -17.36 -13.62
CA THR A 263 -19.44 -18.24 -12.57
C THR A 263 -20.49 -19.16 -11.93
N GLY A 264 -21.77 -19.02 -12.28
CA GLY A 264 -22.86 -19.86 -11.75
C GLY A 264 -23.21 -19.60 -10.27
N THR A 265 -22.35 -18.90 -9.53
CA THR A 265 -22.55 -18.49 -8.15
C THR A 265 -22.54 -16.96 -8.05
N ILE A 266 -23.68 -16.39 -7.71
CA ILE A 266 -23.82 -14.97 -7.37
C ILE A 266 -23.73 -14.88 -5.84
N GLU A 267 -22.75 -14.14 -5.32
CA GLU A 267 -22.67 -13.86 -3.90
C GLU A 267 -23.67 -12.74 -3.55
N PRO A 268 -24.70 -13.01 -2.73
CA PRO A 268 -25.69 -11.99 -2.39
C PRO A 268 -25.09 -10.93 -1.46
N ILE A 269 -25.50 -9.68 -1.67
CA ILE A 269 -25.20 -8.57 -0.76
C ILE A 269 -26.39 -8.43 0.19
N ASP A 270 -26.21 -8.89 1.43
CA ASP A 270 -27.22 -8.75 2.47
C ASP A 270 -27.43 -7.28 2.87
N VAL A 271 -28.70 -6.87 2.93
CA VAL A 271 -29.14 -5.52 3.29
C VAL A 271 -30.23 -5.59 4.35
N ASN A 272 -30.03 -4.86 5.45
CA ASN A 272 -31.07 -4.64 6.45
C ASN A 272 -31.96 -3.48 6.03
N LEU A 273 -33.27 -3.72 6.00
CA LEU A 273 -34.28 -2.71 5.72
C LEU A 273 -35.06 -2.37 6.98
N TYR A 274 -35.19 -1.06 7.25
CA TYR A 274 -35.90 -0.53 8.40
C TYR A 274 -37.06 0.35 7.92
N PHE A 275 -38.25 0.04 8.40
CA PHE A 275 -39.43 0.89 8.21
C PHE A 275 -39.52 1.95 9.32
N GLU A 276 -40.39 2.93 9.11
CA GLU A 276 -40.83 3.81 10.19
C GLU A 276 -41.58 3.05 11.30
N ALA A 277 -41.63 3.66 12.49
CA ALA A 277 -42.35 3.08 13.61
C ALA A 277 -43.84 2.99 13.30
N SER A 278 -44.43 1.81 13.50
CA SER A 278 -45.85 1.56 13.29
C SER A 278 -46.41 0.70 14.42
N ASN A 279 -47.61 1.03 14.89
CA ASN A 279 -48.32 0.24 15.90
C ASN A 279 -49.15 -0.89 15.27
N ARG A 280 -49.08 -1.07 13.94
CA ARG A 280 -49.89 -2.05 13.19
C ARG A 280 -49.19 -3.39 12.99
N TRP A 281 -47.99 -3.57 13.54
CA TRP A 281 -47.28 -4.84 13.46
C TRP A 281 -47.97 -5.91 14.33
N PRO A 282 -48.13 -7.14 13.83
CA PRO A 282 -48.64 -8.25 14.64
C PRO A 282 -47.75 -8.57 15.84
N GLU A 283 -48.30 -9.15 16.89
CA GLU A 283 -47.53 -9.59 18.07
C GLU A 283 -46.93 -11.00 17.91
N ASN A 284 -47.51 -11.83 17.03
CA ASN A 284 -47.03 -13.19 16.77
C ASN A 284 -45.86 -13.17 15.78
N LEU A 285 -44.76 -13.84 16.12
CA LEU A 285 -43.57 -13.95 15.28
C LEU A 285 -43.86 -14.47 13.86
N VAL A 286 -44.74 -15.47 13.70
CA VAL A 286 -45.09 -16.01 12.37
C VAL A 286 -45.79 -14.93 11.53
N ALA A 287 -46.79 -14.26 12.10
CA ALA A 287 -47.51 -13.19 11.43
C ALA A 287 -46.60 -11.99 11.10
N ILE A 288 -45.59 -11.69 11.94
CA ILE A 288 -44.56 -10.68 11.64
C ILE A 288 -43.76 -11.07 10.40
N GLN A 289 -43.33 -12.33 10.28
CA GLN A 289 -42.55 -12.78 9.12
C GLN A 289 -43.40 -12.82 7.85
N GLU A 290 -44.65 -13.27 7.92
CA GLU A 290 -45.59 -13.21 6.79
C GLU A 290 -45.80 -11.78 6.31
N THR A 291 -45.98 -10.83 7.24
CA THR A 291 -46.10 -9.40 6.91
C THR A 291 -44.84 -8.88 6.21
N LYS A 292 -43.64 -9.27 6.69
CA LYS A 292 -42.37 -8.90 6.02
C LYS A 292 -42.28 -9.46 4.60
N ILE A 293 -42.69 -10.71 4.40
CA ILE A 293 -42.68 -11.35 3.08
C ILE A 293 -43.64 -10.61 2.14
N GLU A 294 -44.84 -10.24 2.59
CA GLU A 294 -45.77 -9.45 1.79
C GLU A 294 -45.20 -8.09 1.38
N PHE A 295 -44.48 -7.38 2.27
CA PHE A 295 -43.75 -6.17 1.90
C PHE A 295 -42.70 -6.43 0.82
N LEU A 296 -41.95 -7.53 0.90
CA LEU A 296 -40.95 -7.88 -0.11
C LEU A 296 -41.60 -8.25 -1.46
N LEU A 297 -42.73 -8.94 -1.45
CA LEU A 297 -43.51 -9.24 -2.67
C LEU A 297 -44.10 -7.98 -3.29
N ASP A 298 -44.53 -7.00 -2.48
CA ASP A 298 -44.99 -5.70 -2.97
C ASP A 298 -43.84 -4.93 -3.64
N PHE A 299 -42.64 -4.95 -3.05
CA PHE A 299 -41.46 -4.37 -3.70
C PHE A 299 -41.15 -5.03 -5.04
N ASP A 300 -41.15 -6.37 -5.10
CA ASP A 300 -40.89 -7.12 -6.34
C ASP A 300 -41.86 -6.74 -7.47
N ARG A 301 -43.16 -6.64 -7.14
CA ARG A 301 -44.21 -6.24 -8.11
C ARG A 301 -44.07 -4.81 -8.62
N ARG A 302 -43.45 -3.91 -7.85
CA ARG A 302 -43.29 -2.50 -8.23
C ARG A 302 -41.94 -2.18 -8.86
N LEU A 303 -40.93 -3.01 -8.62
CA LEU A 303 -39.60 -2.91 -9.22
C LEU A 303 -39.52 -3.54 -10.62
N THR A 304 -40.52 -4.34 -11.02
CA THR A 304 -40.68 -4.93 -12.35
C THR A 304 -41.46 -4.04 -13.32
#